data_AF-A0A8K0L1J0-F1
#
_entry.id   AF-A0A8K0L1J0-F1
#
_cell.length_a   1.000
_cell.length_b   1.000
_cell.length_c   1.000
_cell.angle_alpha   90.00
_cell.angle_beta   90.00
_cell.angle_gamma   90.00
#
_symmetry.space_group_name_H-M   'P 1'
#
loop_
_entity.id
_entity.type
_entity.pdbx_description
1 polymer ?
#
loop_
_entity_poly.entity_id
_entity_poly.type
_entity_poly.pdbx_seq_one_letter_code
_entity_poly.pdbx_strand_id
1 'polypeptide(L)'
;MAPANSGAMYAKDERALCFHGELLYEAKVLDTRPVDQNDRKGPWQYLVHYKGWKNTWDDWVPQDRLRKFTDENRELARNLVQEMSAQRKSTASRVSNAASIKKKAAGSDRLGSSARASEELAPSRGTKRGRDGKEVEGTEKEEDYLRRPAIKLHMPDSLKSILVDDWEKVTKDQKIVALPSKTPVNMFLDDYEDFEKQRRREGSADWDILEEVVAGVREYFNKSLGRLLLYRFERPQWQDMHSRINKGAGELSGKQVADVYGVEHLLRLFVSLPDLIAHTNMDSQAVSRLKEELFKMVSFTSRNIPKYLAEAYEHPGDQYIDSVR
;
A
#
# COMPACT_ATOMS: atom_id res chain seq x y z
N MET A 1 44.62 -1.28 -27.85
CA MET A 1 44.06 0.08 -27.69
C MET A 1 43.02 0.28 -28.78
N ALA A 2 41.73 0.31 -28.44
CA ALA A 2 40.68 0.67 -29.40
C ALA A 2 40.54 2.20 -29.46
N PRO A 3 40.31 2.82 -30.63
CA PRO A 3 40.30 4.27 -30.75
C PRO A 3 39.06 4.87 -30.09
N ALA A 4 39.26 5.92 -29.29
CA ALA A 4 38.18 6.71 -28.70
C ALA A 4 37.47 7.51 -29.81
N ASN A 5 36.27 7.07 -30.18
CA ASN A 5 35.42 7.77 -31.13
C ASN A 5 34.91 9.07 -30.48
N SER A 6 35.52 10.20 -30.82
CA SER A 6 35.27 11.52 -30.23
C SER A 6 34.18 12.26 -31.00
N GLY A 7 33.00 11.65 -31.09
CA GLY A 7 31.80 12.23 -31.69
C GLY A 7 30.54 11.72 -31.00
N ALA A 8 29.44 12.46 -31.11
CA ALA A 8 28.14 12.03 -30.59
C ALA A 8 27.76 10.67 -31.20
N MET A 9 27.53 9.67 -30.34
CA MET A 9 27.30 8.28 -30.77
C MET A 9 25.85 8.04 -31.24
N TYR A 10 24.96 8.96 -30.89
CA TYR A 10 23.54 8.96 -31.27
C TYR A 10 23.17 10.30 -31.91
N ALA A 11 22.36 10.25 -32.96
CA ALA A 11 21.83 11.44 -33.61
C ALA A 11 20.52 11.91 -32.97
N LYS A 12 20.21 13.19 -33.15
CA LYS A 12 18.88 13.73 -32.84
C LYS A 12 17.82 12.99 -33.66
N ASP A 13 16.69 12.69 -33.01
CA ASP A 13 15.58 11.89 -33.50
C ASP A 13 15.87 10.39 -33.75
N GLU A 14 17.05 9.89 -33.39
CA GLU A 14 17.38 8.47 -33.48
C GLU A 14 16.63 7.63 -32.43
N ARG A 15 16.18 6.43 -32.84
CA ARG A 15 15.59 5.45 -31.93
C ARG A 15 16.70 4.67 -31.24
N ALA A 16 16.61 4.58 -29.92
CA ALA A 16 17.57 3.87 -29.09
C ALA A 16 16.83 3.08 -28.00
N LEU A 17 17.60 2.26 -27.30
CA LEU A 17 17.16 1.56 -26.11
C LEU A 17 17.86 2.20 -24.91
N CYS A 18 17.11 2.66 -23.91
CA CYS A 18 17.63 3.40 -22.76
C CYS A 18 17.36 2.66 -21.46
N PHE A 19 18.38 2.50 -20.62
CA PHE A 19 18.26 1.92 -19.29
C PHE A 19 17.52 2.86 -18.36
N HIS A 20 16.50 2.35 -17.67
CA HIS A 20 15.85 3.03 -16.54
C HIS A 20 15.71 2.01 -15.41
N GLY A 21 16.50 2.18 -14.34
CA GLY A 21 16.75 1.11 -13.38
C GLY A 21 17.53 -0.04 -14.04
N GLU A 22 17.08 -1.28 -13.81
CA GLU A 22 17.70 -2.50 -14.36
C GLU A 22 17.09 -2.92 -15.72
N LEU A 23 16.07 -2.22 -16.20
CA LEU A 23 15.35 -2.56 -17.42
C LEU A 23 15.68 -1.61 -18.57
N LEU A 24 15.60 -2.15 -19.78
CA LEU A 24 15.91 -1.45 -21.01
C LEU A 24 14.62 -1.11 -21.76
N TYR A 25 14.37 0.18 -22.01
CA TYR A 25 13.14 0.67 -22.62
C TYR A 25 13.40 1.28 -24.00
N GLU A 26 12.41 1.17 -24.90
CA GLU A 26 12.45 1.86 -26.18
C GLU A 26 12.31 3.37 -25.97
N ALA A 27 13.23 4.13 -26.54
CA ALA A 27 13.28 5.58 -26.38
C ALA A 27 13.75 6.30 -27.65
N LYS A 28 13.48 7.60 -27.71
CA LYS A 28 13.88 8.47 -28.81
C LYS A 28 14.80 9.56 -28.29
N VAL A 29 15.94 9.77 -28.95
CA VAL A 29 16.88 10.85 -28.62
C VAL A 29 16.29 12.17 -29.14
N LEU A 30 15.97 13.08 -28.25
CA LEU A 30 15.41 14.39 -28.58
C LEU A 30 16.49 15.45 -28.82
N ASP A 31 17.59 15.39 -28.06
CA ASP A 31 18.67 16.37 -28.17
C ASP A 31 20.00 15.81 -27.66
N THR A 32 21.11 16.42 -28.06
CA THR A 32 22.47 15.96 -27.70
C THR A 32 23.33 17.15 -27.31
N ARG A 33 24.00 17.06 -26.15
CA ARG A 33 24.91 18.10 -25.66
C ARG A 33 26.20 17.53 -25.07
N PRO A 34 27.34 18.21 -25.20
CA PRO A 34 28.52 17.89 -24.39
C PRO A 34 28.27 18.26 -22.92
N VAL A 35 28.83 17.49 -21.98
CA VAL A 35 28.71 17.76 -20.53
C VAL A 35 29.40 19.07 -20.15
N ASP A 36 30.58 19.33 -20.71
CA ASP A 36 31.31 20.58 -20.53
C ASP A 36 31.36 21.37 -21.83
N GLN A 37 30.86 22.60 -21.80
CA GLN A 37 30.77 23.47 -22.98
C GLN A 37 32.15 23.93 -23.49
N ASN A 38 33.17 23.90 -22.62
CA ASN A 38 34.56 24.27 -22.94
C ASN A 38 35.45 23.08 -23.33
N ASP A 39 35.04 21.84 -23.08
CA ASP A 39 35.82 20.64 -23.42
C ASP A 39 35.12 19.80 -24.49
N ARG A 40 35.52 20.04 -25.74
CA ARG A 40 34.94 19.38 -26.93
C ARG A 40 35.21 17.87 -26.98
N LYS A 41 36.02 17.33 -26.08
CA LYS A 41 36.31 15.88 -25.93
C LYS A 41 35.65 15.26 -24.70
N GLY A 42 34.88 16.02 -23.93
CA GLY A 42 34.16 15.54 -22.75
C GLY A 42 33.04 14.54 -23.07
N PRO A 43 32.49 13.87 -22.04
CA PRO A 43 31.38 12.94 -22.20
C PRO A 43 30.14 13.66 -22.76
N TRP A 44 29.34 12.94 -23.55
CA TRP A 44 28.10 13.45 -24.14
C TRP A 44 26.87 13.01 -23.33
N GLN A 45 25.91 13.93 -23.20
CA GLN A 45 24.58 13.68 -22.68
C GLN A 45 23.54 13.76 -23.79
N TYR A 46 22.50 12.94 -23.63
CA TYR A 46 21.43 12.79 -24.60
C TYR A 46 20.11 12.98 -23.88
N LEU A 47 19.27 13.89 -24.36
CA LEU A 47 17.90 14.03 -23.87
C LEU A 47 17.05 12.93 -24.49
N VAL A 48 16.41 12.12 -23.66
CA VAL A 48 15.73 10.91 -24.11
C VAL A 48 14.28 10.92 -23.68
N HIS A 49 13.39 10.62 -24.63
CA HIS A 49 11.96 10.42 -24.39
C HIS A 49 11.60 8.93 -24.50
N TYR A 50 11.02 8.39 -23.44
CA TYR A 50 10.64 6.97 -23.38
C TYR A 50 9.29 6.74 -24.06
N LYS A 51 9.22 5.70 -24.91
CA LYS A 51 8.00 5.37 -25.64
C LYS A 51 6.87 4.98 -24.68
N GLY A 52 5.76 5.73 -24.75
CA GLY A 52 4.57 5.52 -23.91
C GLY A 52 4.64 6.17 -22.54
N TRP A 53 5.69 6.96 -22.26
CA TRP A 53 5.83 7.71 -21.02
C TRP A 53 5.43 9.18 -21.26
N LYS A 54 5.09 9.90 -20.18
CA LYS A 54 4.77 11.34 -20.28
C LYS A 54 6.08 12.15 -20.43
N ASN A 55 6.04 13.27 -21.14
CA ASN A 55 7.20 14.17 -21.36
C ASN A 55 7.84 14.69 -20.05
N THR A 56 7.13 14.62 -18.92
CA THR A 56 7.69 14.95 -17.60
C THR A 56 8.79 13.98 -17.14
N TRP A 57 8.95 12.85 -17.82
CA TRP A 57 9.97 11.83 -17.54
C TRP A 57 11.16 11.89 -18.51
N ASP A 58 11.21 12.89 -19.37
CA ASP A 58 12.34 13.10 -20.28
C ASP A 58 13.56 13.51 -19.46
N ASP A 59 14.67 12.82 -19.65
CA ASP A 59 15.87 12.97 -18.82
C ASP A 59 17.13 13.06 -19.69
N TRP A 60 18.12 13.80 -19.20
CA TRP A 60 19.45 13.90 -19.80
C TRP A 60 20.31 12.74 -19.31
N VAL A 61 20.50 11.74 -20.16
CA VAL A 61 21.23 10.52 -19.81
C VAL A 61 22.63 10.51 -20.44
N PRO A 62 23.64 9.96 -19.74
CA PRO A 62 24.95 9.71 -20.32
C PRO A 62 24.88 8.58 -21.35
N GLN A 63 25.89 8.52 -22.22
CA GLN A 63 26.03 7.51 -23.26
C GLN A 63 25.90 6.06 -22.75
N ASP A 64 26.41 5.76 -21.56
CA ASP A 64 26.44 4.40 -21.00
C ASP A 64 25.04 3.81 -20.75
N ARG A 65 24.02 4.67 -20.58
CA ARG A 65 22.62 4.25 -20.42
C ARG A 65 21.93 3.95 -21.74
N LEU A 66 22.54 4.31 -22.87
CA LEU A 66 21.96 4.10 -24.19
C LEU A 66 22.58 2.89 -24.89
N ARG A 67 21.74 2.19 -25.64
CA ARG A 67 22.10 1.08 -26.52
C ARG A 67 21.45 1.32 -27.87
N LYS A 68 22.15 0.96 -28.95
CA LYS A 68 21.58 1.10 -30.31
C LYS A 68 20.39 0.17 -30.48
N PHE A 69 19.46 0.57 -31.34
CA PHE A 69 18.28 -0.22 -31.65
C PHE A 69 18.63 -1.37 -32.62
N THR A 70 19.40 -2.34 -32.13
CA THR A 70 19.75 -3.59 -32.82
C THR A 70 18.93 -4.75 -32.26
N ASP A 71 18.75 -5.81 -33.05
CA ASP A 71 17.97 -6.98 -32.63
C ASP A 71 18.58 -7.69 -31.41
N GLU A 72 19.91 -7.70 -31.30
CA GLU A 72 20.64 -8.19 -30.12
C GLU A 72 20.27 -7.42 -28.84
N ASN A 73 20.25 -6.09 -28.89
CA ASN A 73 19.90 -5.27 -27.72
C ASN A 73 18.40 -5.37 -27.39
N ARG A 74 17.56 -5.66 -28.38
CA ARG A 74 16.14 -5.95 -28.19
C ARG A 74 15.91 -7.29 -27.50
N GLU A 75 16.74 -8.28 -27.81
CA GLU A 75 16.76 -9.56 -27.10
C GLU A 75 17.27 -9.39 -25.67
N LEU A 76 18.29 -8.56 -25.45
CA LEU A 76 18.74 -8.20 -24.11
C LEU A 76 17.61 -7.57 -23.28
N ALA A 77 16.84 -6.64 -23.85
CA ALA A 77 15.67 -6.07 -23.17
C ALA A 77 14.65 -7.15 -22.78
N ARG A 78 14.37 -8.10 -23.66
CA ARG A 78 13.46 -9.24 -23.38
C ARG A 78 13.99 -10.15 -22.27
N ASN A 79 15.29 -10.47 -22.31
CA ASN A 79 15.93 -11.33 -21.32
C ASN A 79 15.93 -10.69 -19.92
N LEU A 80 16.21 -9.38 -19.82
CA LEU A 80 16.17 -8.66 -18.54
C LEU A 80 14.77 -8.66 -17.91
N VAL A 81 13.72 -8.48 -18.71
CA VAL A 81 12.33 -8.59 -18.24
C VAL A 81 12.03 -10.01 -17.77
N GLN A 82 12.48 -11.03 -18.51
CA GLN A 82 12.25 -12.43 -18.16
C GLN A 82 12.99 -12.81 -16.86
N GLU A 83 14.25 -12.40 -16.71
CA GLU A 83 15.07 -12.67 -15.53
C GLU A 83 14.48 -12.01 -14.28
N MET A 84 14.09 -10.73 -14.37
CA MET A 84 13.47 -10.02 -13.25
C MET A 84 12.13 -10.67 -12.86
N SER A 85 11.33 -11.13 -13.83
CA SER A 85 10.10 -11.88 -13.56
C SER A 85 10.34 -13.25 -12.91
N ALA A 86 11.43 -13.95 -13.26
CA ALA A 86 11.82 -15.23 -12.69
C ALA A 86 12.36 -15.07 -11.26
N GLN A 87 13.14 -14.01 -11.01
CA GLN A 87 13.66 -13.69 -9.69
C GLN A 87 12.51 -13.36 -8.72
N ARG A 88 11.50 -12.59 -9.16
CA ARG A 88 10.26 -12.35 -8.41
C ARG A 88 9.46 -13.62 -8.11
N LYS A 89 9.42 -14.59 -9.03
CA LYS A 89 8.77 -15.90 -8.78
C LYS A 89 9.54 -16.78 -7.80
N SER A 90 10.87 -16.75 -7.85
CA SER A 90 11.71 -17.55 -6.94
C SER A 90 11.65 -17.07 -5.49
N THR A 91 11.56 -15.75 -5.25
CA THR A 91 11.39 -15.18 -3.90
C THR A 91 10.02 -15.47 -3.33
N ALA A 92 8.96 -15.49 -4.15
CA ALA A 92 7.61 -15.90 -3.72
C ALA A 92 7.54 -17.39 -3.28
N SER A 93 8.26 -18.29 -3.94
CA SER A 93 8.28 -19.73 -3.58
C SER A 93 9.10 -20.08 -2.32
N ARG A 94 9.98 -19.19 -1.85
CA ARG A 94 10.72 -19.40 -0.59
C ARG A 94 9.90 -19.05 0.65
N VAL A 95 8.87 -18.22 0.52
CA VAL A 95 7.97 -17.85 1.63
C VAL A 95 6.94 -18.94 1.92
N SER A 96 6.59 -19.79 0.94
CA SER A 96 5.59 -20.86 1.10
C SER A 96 6.13 -22.14 1.78
N ASN A 97 7.44 -22.38 1.81
CA ASN A 97 8.04 -23.60 2.41
C ASN A 97 8.43 -23.45 3.89
N ALA A 98 8.28 -22.27 4.49
CA ALA A 98 8.55 -22.05 5.92
C ALA A 98 7.32 -22.33 6.82
N ALA A 99 6.12 -22.48 6.24
CA ALA A 99 4.86 -22.60 6.99
C ALA A 99 4.39 -24.06 7.25
N SER A 100 5.06 -25.08 6.70
CA SER A 100 4.57 -26.47 6.73
C SER A 100 5.28 -27.43 7.69
N ILE A 101 6.26 -26.98 8.51
CA ILE A 101 7.04 -27.87 9.40
C ILE A 101 6.55 -27.92 10.86
N LYS A 102 5.63 -27.05 11.31
CA LYS A 102 5.15 -27.07 12.71
C LYS A 102 3.68 -27.48 12.83
N LYS A 103 3.37 -28.77 12.64
CA LYS A 103 2.17 -29.42 13.22
C LYS A 103 2.24 -30.95 13.12
N LYS A 104 3.08 -31.59 13.92
CA LYS A 104 2.86 -32.97 14.43
C LYS A 104 3.65 -33.19 15.73
N ALA A 105 3.00 -32.99 16.87
CA ALA A 105 3.34 -33.63 18.15
C ALA A 105 2.12 -33.56 19.08
N ALA A 106 1.90 -34.63 19.86
CA ALA A 106 0.74 -34.98 20.71
C ALA A 106 -0.47 -35.57 19.94
N GLY A 107 -0.91 -36.83 20.12
CA GLY A 107 -0.49 -37.95 20.98
C GLY A 107 -1.64 -38.99 21.05
N SER A 108 -1.29 -40.29 21.11
CA SER A 108 -1.94 -41.45 21.78
C SER A 108 -3.46 -41.72 21.60
N ASP A 109 -4.04 -42.91 21.53
CA ASP A 109 -3.71 -44.33 21.31
C ASP A 109 -5.10 -44.99 21.18
N ARG A 110 -5.28 -45.99 20.31
CA ARG A 110 -6.21 -47.12 20.52
C ARG A 110 -6.08 -48.17 19.41
N LEU A 111 -5.52 -49.29 19.85
CA LEU A 111 -5.45 -50.65 19.35
C LEU A 111 -6.53 -51.14 18.34
N GLY A 112 -6.08 -51.97 17.40
CA GLY A 112 -6.89 -52.95 16.66
C GLY A 112 -6.10 -53.65 15.54
N SER A 113 -5.75 -54.93 15.73
CA SER A 113 -4.73 -55.69 14.98
C SER A 113 -5.29 -56.61 13.87
N SER A 114 -4.49 -56.77 12.79
CA SER A 114 -4.41 -57.92 11.85
C SER A 114 -5.61 -58.15 10.88
N ALA A 115 -5.52 -58.64 9.65
CA ALA A 115 -4.48 -59.31 8.87
C ALA A 115 -4.85 -59.33 7.36
N ARG A 116 -3.81 -59.37 6.49
CA ARG A 116 -3.66 -60.15 5.23
C ARG A 116 -4.45 -59.87 3.94
N ALA A 117 -3.67 -60.00 2.84
CA ALA A 117 -3.98 -60.38 1.45
C ALA A 117 -4.57 -59.27 0.55
N SER A 118 -3.83 -58.72 -0.41
CA SER A 118 -3.39 -59.27 -1.73
C SER A 118 -4.42 -59.07 -2.84
N GLU A 119 -4.00 -58.21 -3.79
CA GLU A 119 -4.24 -58.15 -5.23
C GLU A 119 -5.64 -58.18 -5.87
N GLU A 120 -5.80 -57.16 -6.73
CA GLU A 120 -6.27 -57.20 -8.13
C GLU A 120 -7.74 -56.93 -8.53
N LEU A 121 -7.81 -56.10 -9.59
CA LEU A 121 -8.81 -55.98 -10.66
C LEU A 121 -10.02 -55.02 -10.49
N ALA A 122 -9.94 -53.95 -11.29
CA ALA A 122 -11.02 -53.07 -11.76
C ALA A 122 -12.00 -53.83 -12.72
N PRO A 123 -12.99 -53.20 -13.39
CA PRO A 123 -13.43 -51.79 -13.38
C PRO A 123 -14.98 -51.61 -13.32
N SER A 124 -15.47 -50.45 -12.87
CA SER A 124 -16.79 -49.96 -13.34
C SER A 124 -16.99 -48.45 -13.21
N ARG A 125 -17.06 -47.83 -14.40
CA ARG A 125 -17.91 -46.69 -14.83
C ARG A 125 -18.49 -45.75 -13.76
N GLY A 126 -17.96 -44.52 -13.76
CA GLY A 126 -18.61 -43.33 -13.23
C GLY A 126 -18.16 -42.09 -14.00
N THR A 127 -19.05 -41.58 -14.85
CA THR A 127 -19.02 -40.33 -15.63
C THR A 127 -18.22 -39.17 -15.03
N LYS A 128 -17.09 -38.82 -15.66
CA LYS A 128 -16.43 -37.51 -15.54
C LYS A 128 -17.31 -36.45 -16.23
N ARG A 129 -18.13 -35.75 -15.46
CA ARG A 129 -18.60 -34.40 -15.86
C ARG A 129 -17.43 -33.45 -15.65
N GLY A 130 -16.99 -32.80 -16.73
CA GLY A 130 -16.08 -31.66 -16.68
C GLY A 130 -16.71 -30.60 -15.79
N ARG A 131 -16.03 -30.29 -14.69
CA ARG A 131 -16.35 -29.17 -13.84
C ARG A 131 -15.33 -28.11 -14.17
N ASP A 132 -15.79 -27.10 -14.90
CA ASP A 132 -15.14 -25.81 -15.08
C ASP A 132 -14.37 -25.44 -13.82
N GLY A 133 -13.04 -25.44 -13.97
CA GLY A 133 -12.16 -24.80 -13.02
C GLY A 133 -12.45 -23.31 -13.11
N LYS A 134 -13.34 -22.85 -12.24
CA LYS A 134 -13.52 -21.45 -11.89
C LYS A 134 -12.14 -20.93 -11.48
N GLU A 135 -11.43 -20.35 -12.44
CA GLU A 135 -10.18 -19.67 -12.21
C GLU A 135 -10.43 -18.64 -11.12
N VAL A 136 -9.70 -18.80 -10.03
CA VAL A 136 -9.75 -17.95 -8.87
C VAL A 136 -9.28 -16.57 -9.30
N GLU A 137 -10.24 -15.65 -9.44
CA GLU A 137 -10.03 -14.21 -9.41
C GLU A 137 -9.15 -13.86 -8.20
N GLY A 138 -7.86 -13.67 -8.45
CA GLY A 138 -6.90 -13.36 -7.40
C GLY A 138 -5.51 -12.98 -7.92
N THR A 139 -5.35 -12.87 -9.23
CA THR A 139 -4.14 -12.37 -9.88
C THR A 139 -4.51 -11.25 -10.85
N GLU A 140 -5.26 -10.27 -10.36
CA GLU A 140 -5.22 -8.93 -10.97
C GLU A 140 -3.77 -8.44 -10.85
N LYS A 141 -3.21 -8.09 -12.02
CA LYS A 141 -1.78 -7.98 -12.25
C LYS A 141 -1.21 -6.80 -11.47
N GLU A 142 0.00 -6.96 -10.93
CA GLU A 142 0.83 -5.88 -10.36
C GLU A 142 1.01 -4.70 -11.36
N GLU A 143 0.78 -4.93 -12.65
CA GLU A 143 0.75 -3.92 -13.71
C GLU A 143 -0.50 -3.03 -13.67
N ASP A 144 -1.66 -3.56 -13.26
CA ASP A 144 -2.86 -2.76 -13.03
C ASP A 144 -2.73 -1.93 -11.75
N TYR A 145 -1.99 -2.44 -10.75
CA TYR A 145 -1.65 -1.70 -9.52
C TYR A 145 -0.93 -0.37 -9.81
N LEU A 146 0.03 -0.37 -10.74
CA LEU A 146 0.79 0.84 -11.13
C LEU A 146 0.03 1.78 -12.07
N ARG A 147 -1.01 1.29 -12.76
CA ARG A 147 -1.78 2.06 -13.75
C ARG A 147 -2.98 2.77 -13.18
N ARG A 148 -3.46 2.39 -12.00
CA ARG A 148 -4.60 3.06 -11.37
C ARG A 148 -4.20 4.49 -10.96
N PRO A 149 -5.05 5.50 -11.23
CA PRO A 149 -4.73 6.87 -10.88
C PRO A 149 -4.50 6.99 -9.38
N ALA A 150 -3.27 7.31 -8.97
CA ALA A 150 -2.98 7.59 -7.58
C ALA A 150 -3.77 8.82 -7.14
N ILE A 151 -4.75 8.61 -6.26
CA ILE A 151 -5.53 9.69 -5.68
C ILE A 151 -4.59 10.42 -4.73
N LYS A 152 -4.53 11.76 -4.83
CA LYS A 152 -3.77 12.59 -3.90
C LYS A 152 -4.75 13.35 -3.02
N LEU A 153 -4.76 13.03 -1.73
CA LEU A 153 -5.41 13.84 -0.70
C LEU A 153 -4.39 14.81 -0.13
N HIS A 154 -4.67 16.11 -0.22
CA HIS A 154 -3.76 17.14 0.27
C HIS A 154 -3.94 17.31 1.77
N MET A 155 -2.95 16.88 2.56
CA MET A 155 -2.94 17.07 4.00
C MET A 155 -2.28 18.40 4.38
N PRO A 156 -2.91 19.24 5.22
CA PRO A 156 -2.29 20.45 5.77
C PRO A 156 -1.00 20.15 6.54
N ASP A 157 -0.02 21.06 6.47
CA ASP A 157 1.29 20.85 7.10
C ASP A 157 1.23 20.79 8.63
N SER A 158 0.24 21.46 9.24
CA SER A 158 -0.07 21.33 10.67
C SER A 158 -0.36 19.88 11.06
N LEU A 159 -1.15 19.15 10.26
CA LEU A 159 -1.47 17.75 10.50
C LEU A 159 -0.26 16.84 10.24
N LYS A 160 0.56 17.17 9.23
CA LYS A 160 1.81 16.43 8.97
C LYS A 160 2.78 16.56 10.14
N SER A 161 2.94 17.75 10.71
CA SER A 161 3.78 17.97 11.88
C SER A 161 3.31 17.09 13.05
N ILE A 162 2.00 17.05 13.31
CA ILE A 162 1.41 16.22 14.35
C ILE A 162 1.68 14.73 14.11
N LEU A 163 1.60 14.26 12.86
CA LEU A 163 1.88 12.88 12.50
C LEU A 163 3.36 12.50 12.66
N VAL A 164 4.26 13.44 12.38
CA VAL A 164 5.70 13.27 12.66
C VAL A 164 5.92 13.16 14.17
N ASP A 165 5.31 14.05 14.96
CA ASP A 165 5.41 14.00 16.42
C ASP A 165 4.80 12.71 17.00
N ASP A 166 3.66 12.25 16.49
CA ASP A 166 3.04 10.96 16.83
C ASP A 166 3.99 9.79 16.54
N TRP A 167 4.58 9.77 15.34
CA TRP A 167 5.55 8.75 14.97
C TRP A 167 6.76 8.74 15.90
N GLU A 168 7.33 9.91 16.25
CA GLU A 168 8.47 9.99 17.17
C GLU A 168 8.09 9.52 18.58
N LYS A 169 6.94 9.92 19.11
CA LYS A 169 6.47 9.50 20.44
C LYS A 169 6.30 7.99 20.54
N VAL A 170 5.75 7.34 19.52
CA VAL A 170 5.52 5.89 19.56
C VAL A 170 6.79 5.10 19.26
N THR A 171 7.57 5.52 18.27
CA THR A 171 8.70 4.70 17.77
C THR A 171 10.03 5.00 18.46
N LYS A 172 10.30 6.25 18.83
CA LYS A 172 11.56 6.66 19.48
C LYS A 172 11.39 6.74 21.00
N ASP A 173 10.36 7.44 21.47
CA ASP A 173 10.16 7.64 22.91
C ASP A 173 9.50 6.45 23.61
N GLN A 174 9.04 5.46 22.83
CA GLN A 174 8.33 4.27 23.34
C GLN A 174 7.13 4.62 24.21
N LYS A 175 6.36 5.63 23.81
CA LYS A 175 5.12 6.02 24.46
C LYS A 175 3.91 5.48 23.69
N ILE A 176 2.79 5.32 24.37
CA ILE A 176 1.53 4.88 23.76
C ILE A 176 0.41 5.86 24.10
N VAL A 177 -0.60 5.94 23.23
CA VAL A 177 -1.82 6.69 23.52
C VAL A 177 -2.61 5.96 24.60
N ALA A 178 -3.08 6.69 25.61
CA ALA A 178 -3.93 6.12 26.65
C ALA A 178 -5.29 5.68 26.05
N LEU A 179 -5.71 4.45 26.36
CA LEU A 179 -7.00 3.90 25.92
C LEU A 179 -7.83 3.44 27.12
N PRO A 180 -9.17 3.65 27.11
CA PRO A 180 -9.97 4.28 26.06
C PRO A 180 -9.71 5.78 25.92
N SER A 181 -9.75 6.29 24.69
CA SER A 181 -9.59 7.72 24.41
C SER A 181 -10.76 8.51 25.01
N LYS A 182 -10.45 9.70 25.54
CA LYS A 182 -11.46 10.67 26.01
C LYS A 182 -12.23 11.31 24.85
N THR A 183 -11.60 11.37 23.69
CA THR A 183 -12.12 11.97 22.44
C THR A 183 -12.09 10.90 21.34
N PRO A 184 -13.00 9.91 21.41
CA PRO A 184 -13.00 8.79 20.46
C PRO A 184 -13.33 9.26 19.05
N VAL A 185 -12.92 8.46 18.06
CA VAL A 185 -13.18 8.73 16.63
C VAL A 185 -14.67 8.93 16.35
N ASN A 186 -15.56 8.15 16.98
CA ASN A 186 -17.01 8.32 16.78
C ASN A 186 -17.49 9.71 17.21
N MET A 187 -17.03 10.21 18.36
CA MET A 187 -17.37 11.58 18.80
C MET A 187 -16.90 12.63 17.78
N PHE A 188 -15.70 12.46 17.20
CA PHE A 188 -15.21 13.35 16.15
C PHE A 188 -16.06 13.29 14.87
N LEU A 189 -16.41 12.07 14.43
CA LEU A 189 -17.19 11.86 13.21
C LEU A 189 -18.61 12.42 13.35
N ASP A 190 -19.24 12.22 14.51
CA ASP A 190 -20.58 12.74 14.80
C ASP A 190 -20.55 14.28 14.88
N ASP A 191 -19.56 14.86 15.57
CA ASP A 191 -19.36 16.32 15.61
C ASP A 191 -19.16 16.92 14.20
N TYR A 192 -18.42 16.23 13.33
CA TYR A 192 -18.21 16.66 11.94
C TYR A 192 -19.49 16.55 11.11
N GLU A 193 -20.22 15.45 11.27
CA GLU A 193 -21.48 15.20 10.59
C GLU A 193 -22.50 16.29 10.95
N ASP A 194 -22.66 16.60 12.23
CA ASP A 194 -23.55 17.67 12.70
C ASP A 194 -23.14 19.06 12.17
N PHE A 195 -21.84 19.35 12.13
CA PHE A 195 -21.31 20.60 11.59
C PHE A 195 -21.63 20.77 10.10
N GLU A 196 -21.47 19.71 9.30
CA GLU A 196 -21.76 19.77 7.87
C GLU A 196 -23.25 19.68 7.55
N LYS A 197 -24.04 18.96 8.35
CA LYS A 197 -25.51 18.89 8.24
C LYS A 197 -26.16 20.27 8.36
N GLN A 198 -25.68 21.12 9.26
CA GLN A 198 -26.16 22.51 9.40
C GLN A 198 -25.99 23.37 8.13
N ARG A 199 -25.11 22.95 7.21
CA ARG A 199 -24.77 23.68 5.98
C ARG A 199 -25.37 23.05 4.73
N ARG A 200 -26.06 21.92 4.88
CA ARG A 200 -26.68 21.15 3.80
C ARG A 200 -28.19 21.16 3.96
N ARG A 201 -28.91 20.96 2.87
CA ARG A 201 -30.38 20.81 2.91
C ARG A 201 -30.73 19.36 3.22
N GLU A 202 -31.62 19.15 4.17
CA GLU A 202 -32.12 17.82 4.52
C GLU A 202 -32.78 17.16 3.29
N GLY A 203 -32.45 15.89 3.04
CA GLY A 203 -32.92 15.13 1.88
C GLY A 203 -32.30 15.53 0.53
N SER A 204 -31.22 16.30 0.52
CA SER A 204 -30.44 16.56 -0.70
C SER A 204 -29.43 15.46 -0.98
N ALA A 205 -29.02 15.29 -2.25
CA ALA A 205 -27.96 14.33 -2.59
C ALA A 205 -26.66 14.59 -1.82
N ASP A 206 -26.32 15.86 -1.54
CA ASP A 206 -25.15 16.21 -0.73
C ASP A 206 -25.28 15.78 0.73
N TRP A 207 -26.50 15.70 1.25
CA TRP A 207 -26.78 15.16 2.59
C TRP A 207 -26.52 13.66 2.63
N ASP A 208 -27.09 12.90 1.69
CA ASP A 208 -26.93 11.45 1.63
C ASP A 208 -25.46 11.06 1.43
N ILE A 209 -24.74 11.81 0.57
CA ILE A 209 -23.29 11.63 0.36
C ILE A 209 -22.51 11.86 1.66
N LEU A 210 -22.90 12.84 2.49
CA LEU A 210 -22.22 13.07 3.78
C LEU A 210 -22.34 11.84 4.67
N GLU A 211 -23.57 11.34 4.85
CA GLU A 211 -23.86 10.20 5.72
C GLU A 211 -23.12 8.95 5.24
N GLU A 212 -23.12 8.71 3.93
CA GLU A 212 -22.39 7.59 3.32
C GLU A 212 -20.87 7.71 3.52
N VAL A 213 -20.30 8.90 3.32
CA VAL A 213 -18.85 9.12 3.51
C VAL A 213 -18.45 8.97 4.98
N VAL A 214 -19.21 9.55 5.92
CA VAL A 214 -18.93 9.44 7.36
C VAL A 214 -19.06 7.99 7.83
N ALA A 215 -20.12 7.29 7.43
CA ALA A 215 -20.30 5.87 7.72
C ALA A 215 -19.19 5.02 7.11
N GLY A 216 -18.77 5.34 5.87
CA GLY A 216 -17.66 4.69 5.18
C GLY A 216 -16.33 4.85 5.93
N VAL A 217 -15.99 6.07 6.36
CA VAL A 217 -14.78 6.33 7.16
C VAL A 217 -14.83 5.57 8.49
N ARG A 218 -15.98 5.58 9.17
CA ARG A 218 -16.19 4.84 10.45
C ARG A 218 -15.94 3.34 10.27
N GLU A 219 -16.59 2.73 9.29
CA GLU A 219 -16.48 1.30 9.00
C GLU A 219 -15.06 0.93 8.55
N TYR A 220 -14.44 1.79 7.75
CA TYR A 220 -13.09 1.58 7.27
C TYR A 220 -12.07 1.66 8.40
N PHE A 221 -12.20 2.64 9.30
CA PHE A 221 -11.37 2.75 10.50
C PHE A 221 -11.45 1.49 11.36
N ASN A 222 -12.67 1.01 11.63
CA ASN A 222 -12.91 -0.21 12.39
C ASN A 222 -12.20 -1.44 11.78
N LYS A 223 -12.20 -1.57 10.44
CA LYS A 223 -11.57 -2.69 9.72
C LYS A 223 -10.06 -2.55 9.52
N SER A 224 -9.56 -1.32 9.41
CA SER A 224 -8.17 -1.03 9.03
C SER A 224 -7.25 -0.85 10.22
N LEU A 225 -7.74 -0.43 11.40
CA LEU A 225 -6.88 -0.09 12.55
C LEU A 225 -5.83 -1.17 12.85
N GLY A 226 -6.26 -2.39 13.18
CA GLY A 226 -5.36 -3.48 13.58
C GLY A 226 -4.39 -3.96 12.48
N ARG A 227 -4.67 -3.65 11.21
CA ARG A 227 -3.90 -4.13 10.06
C ARG A 227 -2.92 -3.08 9.53
N LEU A 228 -3.37 -1.83 9.42
CA LEU A 228 -2.68 -0.78 8.67
C LEU A 228 -2.23 0.40 9.53
N LEU A 229 -2.95 0.76 10.59
CA LEU A 229 -2.80 2.07 11.24
C LEU A 229 -1.91 2.05 12.49
N LEU A 230 -1.61 0.87 13.04
CA LEU A 230 -0.83 0.72 14.26
C LEU A 230 0.65 0.48 13.98
N TYR A 231 1.50 1.18 14.72
CA TYR A 231 2.93 0.90 14.73
C TYR A 231 3.21 -0.43 15.44
N ARG A 232 4.40 -1.01 15.20
CA ARG A 232 4.81 -2.26 15.85
C ARG A 232 4.69 -2.20 17.38
N PHE A 233 5.01 -1.05 17.98
CA PHE A 233 4.99 -0.86 19.42
C PHE A 233 3.59 -0.85 20.05
N GLU A 234 2.54 -0.52 19.29
CA GLU A 234 1.15 -0.49 19.76
C GLU A 234 0.45 -1.86 19.64
N ARG A 235 1.07 -2.86 19.00
CA ARG A 235 0.41 -4.14 18.69
C ARG A 235 -0.02 -4.93 19.94
N PRO A 236 0.77 -5.01 21.03
CA PRO A 236 0.30 -5.67 22.25
C PRO A 236 -0.90 -4.95 22.90
N GLN A 237 -0.89 -3.61 22.94
CA GLN A 237 -2.03 -2.81 23.43
C GLN A 237 -3.30 -3.12 22.62
N TRP A 238 -3.18 -3.20 21.29
CA TRP A 238 -4.29 -3.60 20.43
C TRP A 238 -4.79 -5.01 20.70
N GLN A 239 -3.91 -6.01 20.88
CA GLN A 239 -4.33 -7.38 21.15
C GLN A 239 -5.13 -7.51 22.44
N ASP A 240 -4.67 -6.85 23.50
CA ASP A 240 -5.39 -6.80 24.78
C ASP A 240 -6.73 -6.09 24.63
N MET A 241 -6.74 -4.88 24.06
CA MET A 241 -7.97 -4.10 23.88
C MET A 241 -8.98 -4.80 22.98
N HIS A 242 -8.54 -5.36 21.84
CA HIS A 242 -9.40 -6.10 20.93
C HIS A 242 -9.96 -7.37 21.59
N SER A 243 -9.17 -8.06 22.43
CA SER A 243 -9.69 -9.16 23.23
C SER A 243 -10.75 -8.71 24.23
N ARG A 244 -10.58 -7.54 24.87
CA ARG A 244 -11.55 -6.99 25.84
C ARG A 244 -12.86 -6.60 25.15
N ILE A 245 -12.78 -5.93 24.01
CA ILE A 245 -13.94 -5.57 23.17
C ILE A 245 -14.71 -6.84 22.77
N ASN A 246 -14.01 -7.85 22.23
CA ASN A 246 -14.65 -9.09 21.78
C ASN A 246 -15.24 -9.95 22.91
N LYS A 247 -14.64 -9.90 24.11
CA LYS A 247 -15.16 -10.62 25.29
C LYS A 247 -16.45 -10.00 25.83
N GLY A 248 -16.78 -8.76 25.45
CA GLY A 248 -18.07 -8.15 25.74
C GLY A 248 -18.40 -7.95 27.22
N ALA A 249 -17.38 -7.75 28.07
CA ALA A 249 -17.56 -7.57 29.51
C ALA A 249 -17.42 -6.09 29.93
N GLY A 250 -18.40 -5.57 30.67
CA GLY A 250 -18.37 -4.22 31.27
C GLY A 250 -18.64 -3.06 30.29
N GLU A 251 -18.02 -1.91 30.54
CA GLU A 251 -18.19 -0.65 29.78
C GLU A 251 -17.76 -0.70 28.29
N LEU A 252 -17.14 -1.81 27.87
CA LEU A 252 -16.65 -2.05 26.51
C LEU A 252 -17.55 -3.02 25.71
N SER A 253 -18.65 -3.49 26.31
CA SER A 253 -19.59 -4.39 25.63
C SER A 253 -20.33 -3.66 24.51
N GLY A 254 -20.30 -4.22 23.29
CA GLY A 254 -20.94 -3.64 22.12
C GLY A 254 -20.23 -2.41 21.51
N LYS A 255 -19.13 -1.95 22.11
CA LYS A 255 -18.33 -0.85 21.55
C LYS A 255 -17.51 -1.33 20.36
N GLN A 256 -17.35 -0.44 19.38
CA GLN A 256 -16.47 -0.64 18.25
C GLN A 256 -15.09 -0.03 18.51
N VAL A 257 -14.17 -0.27 17.58
CA VAL A 257 -12.82 0.28 17.64
C VAL A 257 -12.85 1.81 17.60
N ALA A 258 -13.76 2.39 16.79
CA ALA A 258 -13.98 3.83 16.71
C ALA A 258 -14.50 4.48 18.01
N ASP A 259 -15.04 3.70 18.96
CA ASP A 259 -15.46 4.18 20.28
C ASP A 259 -14.33 4.21 21.32
N VAL A 260 -13.19 3.59 21.00
CA VAL A 260 -12.08 3.40 21.95
C VAL A 260 -10.85 4.19 21.53
N TYR A 261 -10.56 4.24 20.22
CA TYR A 261 -9.38 4.93 19.70
C TYR A 261 -9.69 6.39 19.39
N GLY A 262 -8.66 7.24 19.47
CA GLY A 262 -8.76 8.68 19.27
C GLY A 262 -8.46 9.13 17.84
N VAL A 263 -8.50 10.46 17.66
CA VAL A 263 -8.28 11.12 16.37
C VAL A 263 -6.83 10.97 15.88
N GLU A 264 -5.87 10.68 16.76
CA GLU A 264 -4.48 10.36 16.42
C GLU A 264 -4.41 9.25 15.36
N HIS A 265 -5.13 8.15 15.61
CA HIS A 265 -5.18 7.01 14.71
C HIS A 265 -6.00 7.31 13.45
N LEU A 266 -7.02 8.17 13.55
CA LEU A 266 -7.80 8.62 12.38
C LEU A 266 -6.94 9.43 11.41
N LEU A 267 -6.02 10.27 11.91
CA LEU A 267 -5.09 11.02 11.07
C LEU A 267 -4.20 10.08 10.23
N ARG A 268 -3.74 8.97 10.82
CA ARG A 268 -2.98 7.93 10.10
C ARG A 268 -3.81 7.30 8.99
N LEU A 269 -5.12 7.15 9.21
CA LEU A 269 -6.03 6.68 8.16
C LEU A 269 -6.11 7.68 7.01
N PHE A 270 -6.24 8.98 7.27
CA PHE A 270 -6.27 9.99 6.19
C PHE A 270 -5.02 10.00 5.31
N VAL A 271 -3.86 9.65 5.86
CA VAL A 271 -2.62 9.49 5.07
C VAL A 271 -2.67 8.25 4.18
N SER A 272 -3.26 7.16 4.68
CA SER A 272 -3.29 5.86 3.99
C SER A 272 -4.45 5.72 3.00
N LEU A 273 -5.55 6.45 3.22
CA LEU A 273 -6.76 6.39 2.40
C LEU A 273 -6.53 6.57 0.89
N PRO A 274 -5.68 7.49 0.41
CA PRO A 274 -5.55 7.71 -1.03
C PRO A 274 -5.01 6.49 -1.79
N ASP A 275 -4.07 5.76 -1.18
CA ASP A 275 -3.57 4.49 -1.71
C ASP A 275 -4.64 3.40 -1.67
N LEU A 276 -5.48 3.41 -0.63
CA LEU A 276 -6.55 2.43 -0.46
C LEU A 276 -7.73 2.66 -1.42
N ILE A 277 -8.08 3.92 -1.69
CA ILE A 277 -9.12 4.27 -2.67
C ILE A 277 -8.64 3.95 -4.10
N ALA A 278 -7.32 3.98 -4.37
CA ALA A 278 -6.80 3.53 -5.67
C ALA A 278 -7.12 2.05 -5.96
N HIS A 279 -7.45 1.25 -4.95
CA HIS A 279 -7.84 -0.16 -5.11
C HIS A 279 -9.35 -0.40 -5.21
N THR A 280 -10.19 0.63 -5.06
CA THR A 280 -11.63 0.48 -5.18
C THR A 280 -12.08 0.50 -6.65
N ASN A 281 -13.21 -0.14 -6.94
CA ASN A 281 -13.84 -0.14 -8.26
C ASN A 281 -14.85 1.02 -8.38
N MET A 282 -14.40 2.24 -8.11
CA MET A 282 -15.20 3.46 -8.22
C MET A 282 -14.89 4.19 -9.53
N ASP A 283 -15.91 4.80 -10.12
CA ASP A 283 -15.71 5.65 -11.30
C ASP A 283 -15.04 6.98 -10.92
N SER A 284 -14.52 7.70 -11.93
CA SER A 284 -13.77 8.94 -11.70
C SER A 284 -14.59 10.06 -11.06
N GLN A 285 -15.90 10.12 -11.29
CA GLN A 285 -16.76 11.17 -10.72
C GLN A 285 -16.99 10.88 -9.24
N ALA A 286 -17.31 9.63 -8.87
CA ALA A 286 -17.44 9.20 -7.49
C ALA A 286 -16.14 9.41 -6.70
N VAL A 287 -14.98 9.07 -7.29
CA VAL A 287 -13.66 9.30 -6.68
C VAL A 287 -13.41 10.81 -6.44
N SER A 288 -13.76 11.66 -7.41
CA SER A 288 -13.60 13.11 -7.26
C SER A 288 -14.47 13.64 -6.12
N ARG A 289 -15.73 13.20 -6.04
CA ARG A 289 -16.67 13.60 -4.98
C ARG A 289 -16.19 13.13 -3.61
N LEU A 290 -15.77 11.87 -3.49
CA LEU A 290 -15.20 11.33 -2.26
C LEU A 290 -13.97 12.12 -1.81
N LYS A 291 -13.07 12.46 -2.74
CA LYS A 291 -11.89 13.27 -2.45
C LYS A 291 -12.25 14.65 -1.89
N GLU A 292 -13.25 15.32 -2.45
CA GLU A 292 -13.71 16.61 -1.96
C GLU A 292 -14.27 16.51 -0.53
N GLU A 293 -15.07 15.50 -0.24
CA GLU A 293 -15.64 15.28 1.10
C GLU A 293 -14.56 14.93 2.13
N LEU A 294 -13.60 14.07 1.78
CA LEU A 294 -12.45 13.77 2.63
C LEU A 294 -11.57 15.02 2.85
N PHE A 295 -11.41 15.87 1.85
CA PHE A 295 -10.66 17.13 2.00
C PHE A 295 -11.36 18.10 2.96
N LYS A 296 -12.70 18.22 2.91
CA LYS A 296 -13.47 19.02 3.87
C LYS A 296 -13.31 18.48 5.29
N MET A 297 -13.39 17.16 5.45
CA MET A 297 -13.19 16.49 6.75
C MET A 297 -11.80 16.75 7.31
N VAL A 298 -10.75 16.58 6.51
CA VAL A 298 -9.35 16.86 6.90
C VAL A 298 -9.15 18.34 7.23
N SER A 299 -9.79 19.25 6.49
CA SER A 299 -9.77 20.69 6.78
C SER A 299 -10.47 21.02 8.10
N PHE A 300 -11.58 20.35 8.41
CA PHE A 300 -12.27 20.47 9.69
C PHE A 300 -11.40 19.93 10.83
N THR A 301 -10.76 18.78 10.64
CA THR A 301 -9.80 18.22 11.61
C THR A 301 -8.71 19.24 11.91
N SER A 302 -8.08 19.83 10.88
CA SER A 302 -6.99 20.81 11.09
C SER A 302 -7.41 22.06 11.88
N ARG A 303 -8.69 22.47 11.83
CA ARG A 303 -9.16 23.65 12.56
C ARG A 303 -9.53 23.35 14.00
N ASN A 304 -10.02 22.14 14.25
CA ASN A 304 -10.54 21.72 15.55
C ASN A 304 -9.60 20.76 16.29
N ILE A 305 -8.40 20.53 15.76
CA ILE A 305 -7.47 19.54 16.31
C ILE A 305 -7.15 19.72 17.80
N PRO A 306 -7.04 20.94 18.37
CA PRO A 306 -6.75 21.10 19.79
C PRO A 306 -7.88 20.58 20.70
N LYS A 307 -9.11 20.47 20.20
CA LYS A 307 -10.25 19.89 20.93
C LYS A 307 -10.11 18.38 21.05
N TYR A 308 -9.57 17.72 20.02
CA TYR A 308 -9.57 16.26 19.91
C TYR A 308 -8.23 15.63 20.29
N LEU A 309 -7.11 16.31 20.05
CA LEU A 309 -5.80 15.94 20.57
C LEU A 309 -5.62 16.51 21.96
N ALA A 310 -6.33 15.92 22.92
CA ALA A 310 -6.34 16.38 24.29
C ALA A 310 -6.06 15.22 25.25
N GLU A 311 -4.93 14.51 25.11
CA GLU A 311 -4.12 14.02 26.26
C GLU A 311 -2.81 13.28 25.91
N ALA A 312 -1.98 13.13 26.95
CA ALA A 312 -0.57 12.77 26.89
C ALA A 312 -0.33 11.32 26.48
N TYR A 313 0.64 11.13 25.59
CA TYR A 313 1.26 9.83 25.38
C TYR A 313 1.90 9.39 26.70
N GLU A 314 1.58 8.19 27.14
CA GLU A 314 2.04 7.63 28.41
C GLU A 314 3.20 6.68 28.16
N HIS A 315 4.14 6.63 29.12
CA HIS A 315 5.14 5.56 29.13
C HIS A 315 4.46 4.27 29.61
N PRO A 316 4.40 3.23 28.78
CA PRO A 316 3.90 1.95 29.24
C PRO A 316 4.91 1.34 30.22
N GLY A 317 4.41 0.61 31.23
CA GLY A 317 5.29 -0.02 32.22
C GLY A 317 6.28 -1.02 31.61
N ASP A 318 7.35 -1.33 32.34
CA ASP A 318 8.46 -2.17 31.85
C ASP A 318 8.00 -3.52 31.28
N GLN A 319 6.97 -4.14 31.88
CA GLN A 319 6.37 -5.39 31.39
C GLN A 319 5.84 -5.29 29.95
N TYR A 320 5.27 -4.13 29.58
CA TYR A 320 4.80 -3.90 28.22
C TYR A 320 5.98 -3.73 27.26
N ILE A 321 7.00 -2.97 27.66
CA ILE A 321 8.20 -2.75 26.84
C ILE A 321 8.90 -4.09 26.56
N ASP A 322 9.02 -4.95 27.58
CA ASP A 322 9.58 -6.29 27.44
C ASP A 322 8.76 -7.20 26.54
N SER A 323 7.43 -7.04 26.50
CA SER A 323 6.56 -7.82 25.60
C SER A 323 6.73 -7.46 24.10
N VAL A 324 7.30 -6.29 23.80
CA VAL A 324 7.49 -5.79 22.43
C VAL A 324 8.90 -6.06 21.89
N ARG A 325 9.91 -6.13 22.77
CA ARG A 325 11.33 -6.36 22.42
C ARG A 325 11.52 -7.70 21.73
#